data_AF-A0A7R9JM98-F1
#
_entry.id   AF-A0A7R9JM98-F1
#
_cell.length_a   1.000
_cell.length_b   1.000
_cell.length_c   1.000
_cell.angle_alpha   90.00
_cell.angle_beta   90.00
_cell.angle_gamma   90.00
#
_symmetry.space_group_name_H-M   'P 1'
#
loop_
_entity.id
_entity.type
_entity.pdbx_description
1 polymer ?
#
loop_
_entity_poly.entity_id
_entity_poly.type
_entity_poly.pdbx_seq_one_letter_code
_entity_poly.pdbx_strand_id
1 'polypeptide(L)'
;WAVLVLVSLCRWAVLILVLLCRWAVLEVESHEDYPDWVQAYSAGLLEGSLSWQLIHWHWVNTVRDYCLGKEHLCKDVRRFIRENFDWVRARAKKHMHRDHYWHQVELFFIQLDGLEIGWRQGVKRSRQEIDIPHEDFL
;
A
#
# COMPACT_ATOMS: atom_id res chain seq x y z
N TRP A 1 20.80 -6.09 11.10
CA TRP A 1 20.63 -6.22 12.57
C TRP A 1 19.77 -5.11 13.17
N ALA A 2 19.88 -3.84 12.75
CA ALA A 2 18.99 -2.77 13.20
C ALA A 2 17.50 -2.97 12.82
N VAL A 3 17.23 -3.45 11.60
CA VAL A 3 15.85 -3.67 11.10
C VAL A 3 15.07 -4.72 11.93
N LEU A 4 15.75 -5.77 12.44
CA LEU A 4 15.09 -6.86 13.18
C LEU A 4 14.74 -6.47 14.64
N VAL A 5 15.53 -5.57 15.25
CA VAL A 5 15.28 -5.08 16.61
C VAL A 5 14.15 -4.04 16.61
N LEU A 6 14.07 -3.19 15.58
CA LEU A 6 12.98 -2.23 15.39
C LEU A 6 11.62 -2.90 15.19
N VAL A 7 11.53 -3.98 14.39
CA VAL A 7 10.25 -4.66 14.11
C VAL A 7 9.61 -5.27 15.36
N SER A 8 10.41 -5.83 16.27
CA SER A 8 9.91 -6.47 17.49
C SER A 8 9.46 -5.45 18.55
N LEU A 9 10.19 -4.35 18.69
CA LEU A 9 9.80 -3.22 19.56
C LEU A 9 8.61 -2.43 19.00
N CYS A 10 8.54 -2.27 17.67
CA CYS A 10 7.45 -1.58 16.97
C CYS A 10 6.11 -2.29 17.19
N ARG A 11 6.08 -3.63 17.22
CA ARG A 11 4.82 -4.37 17.43
C ARG A 11 4.19 -4.11 18.80
N TRP A 12 5.00 -3.93 19.85
CA TRP A 12 4.51 -3.56 21.18
C TRP A 12 4.27 -2.06 21.31
N ALA A 13 5.11 -1.22 20.70
CA ALA A 13 4.95 0.23 20.70
C ALA A 13 3.69 0.70 19.94
N VAL A 14 3.37 0.12 18.78
CA VAL A 14 2.19 0.46 17.98
C VAL A 14 0.89 0.10 18.71
N LEU A 15 0.84 -1.07 19.36
CA LEU A 15 -0.36 -1.48 20.11
C LEU A 15 -0.61 -0.55 21.30
N ILE A 16 0.46 -0.14 22.00
CA ILE A 16 0.39 0.77 23.14
C ILE A 16 0.04 2.20 22.68
N LEU A 17 0.64 2.69 21.58
CA LEU A 17 0.39 4.02 21.03
C LEU A 17 -1.02 4.20 20.49
N VAL A 18 -1.60 3.21 19.80
CA VAL A 18 -3.00 3.29 19.35
C VAL A 18 -3.96 3.33 20.54
N LEU A 19 -3.71 2.56 21.60
CA LEU A 19 -4.58 2.51 22.76
C LEU A 19 -4.49 3.77 23.64
N LEU A 20 -3.30 4.38 23.76
CA LEU A 20 -3.07 5.55 24.60
C LEU A 20 -3.24 6.87 23.85
N CYS A 21 -2.69 6.96 22.63
CA CYS A 21 -2.61 8.19 21.85
C CYS A 21 -3.56 8.20 20.64
N ARG A 22 -4.26 7.10 20.32
CA ARG A 22 -5.17 6.94 19.16
C ARG A 22 -4.52 7.10 17.78
N TRP A 23 -3.19 7.14 17.72
CA TRP A 23 -2.43 7.24 16.48
C TRP A 23 -1.43 6.10 16.38
N ALA A 24 -1.31 5.52 15.19
CA ALA A 24 -0.15 4.73 14.80
C ALA A 24 0.78 5.64 13.99
N VAL A 25 2.08 5.59 14.28
CA VAL A 25 3.10 6.37 13.56
C VAL A 25 3.98 5.40 12.78
N LEU A 26 4.15 5.67 11.50
CA LEU A 26 5.08 4.97 10.62
C LEU A 26 6.01 6.00 10.00
N GLU A 27 7.30 5.74 10.11
CA GLU A 27 8.35 6.54 9.49
C GLU A 27 9.17 5.60 8.59
N VAL A 28 9.30 5.98 7.32
CA VAL A 28 10.05 5.24 6.31
C VAL A 28 10.97 6.23 5.63
N GLU A 29 12.26 5.96 5.70
CA GLU A 29 13.29 6.75 5.03
C GLU A 29 13.85 5.95 3.86
N SER A 30 14.01 6.61 2.72
CA SER A 30 14.74 6.08 1.58
C SER A 30 16.19 6.56 1.59
N HIS A 31 17.02 5.98 0.72
CA HIS A 31 18.43 6.32 0.63
C HIS A 31 18.77 6.83 -0.77
N GLU A 32 19.43 7.98 -0.84
CA GLU A 32 19.67 8.74 -2.08
C GLU A 32 20.58 8.02 -3.08
N ASP A 33 21.50 7.17 -2.60
CA ASP A 33 22.38 6.34 -3.46
C ASP A 33 21.64 5.37 -4.40
N TYR A 34 20.35 5.11 -4.16
CA TYR A 34 19.55 4.23 -4.99
C TYR A 34 18.68 5.02 -5.97
N PRO A 35 18.39 4.46 -7.17
CA PRO A 35 17.41 5.05 -8.07
C PRO A 35 16.05 5.27 -7.38
N ASP A 36 15.38 6.37 -7.71
CA ASP A 36 14.09 6.75 -7.15
C ASP A 36 12.99 5.68 -7.27
N TRP A 37 12.95 4.93 -8.37
CA TRP A 37 12.02 3.82 -8.53
C TRP A 37 12.26 2.69 -7.52
N VAL A 38 13.53 2.42 -7.16
CA VAL A 38 13.87 1.44 -6.11
C VAL A 38 13.43 1.98 -4.77
N GLN A 39 13.65 3.27 -4.52
CA GLN A 39 13.25 3.93 -3.29
C GLN A 39 11.72 3.87 -3.12
N ALA A 40 10.95 4.23 -4.14
CA ALA A 40 9.49 4.19 -4.14
C ALA A 40 8.96 2.77 -3.89
N TYR A 41 9.46 1.77 -4.63
CA TYR A 41 9.04 0.38 -4.46
C TYR A 41 9.36 -0.15 -3.05
N SER A 42 10.57 0.15 -2.55
CA SER A 42 11.03 -0.28 -1.24
C SER A 42 10.23 0.37 -0.12
N ALA A 43 9.89 1.66 -0.27
CA ALA A 43 9.08 2.39 0.70
C ALA A 43 7.69 1.75 0.84
N GLY A 44 7.02 1.50 -0.29
CA GLY A 44 5.73 0.81 -0.30
C GLY A 44 5.84 -0.60 0.29
N LEU A 45 6.85 -1.37 -0.10
CA LEU A 45 7.06 -2.72 0.39
C LEU A 45 7.25 -2.76 1.92
N LEU A 46 8.02 -1.83 2.48
CA LEU A 46 8.19 -1.69 3.92
C LEU A 46 6.88 -1.29 4.60
N GLU A 47 6.17 -0.29 4.08
CA GLU A 47 4.88 0.16 4.61
C GLU A 47 3.86 -0.99 4.66
N GLY A 48 3.61 -1.65 3.52
CA GLY A 48 2.66 -2.74 3.43
C GLY A 48 3.03 -3.91 4.34
N SER A 49 4.32 -4.23 4.42
CA SER A 49 4.85 -5.32 5.25
C SER A 49 4.77 -5.03 6.74
N LEU A 50 5.09 -3.82 7.19
CA LEU A 50 5.11 -3.46 8.60
C LEU A 50 3.69 -3.16 9.14
N SER A 51 2.81 -2.65 8.30
CA SER A 51 1.46 -2.20 8.69
C SER A 51 0.34 -3.15 8.24
N TRP A 52 0.65 -4.37 7.77
CA TRP A 52 -0.32 -5.28 7.14
C TRP A 52 -1.60 -5.53 7.96
N GLN A 53 -1.51 -5.60 9.29
CA GLN A 53 -2.68 -5.75 10.18
C GLN A 53 -3.55 -4.50 10.18
N LEU A 54 -2.94 -3.31 10.25
CA LEU A 54 -3.67 -2.04 10.24
C LEU A 54 -4.36 -1.84 8.89
N ILE A 55 -3.67 -2.14 7.77
CA ILE A 55 -4.27 -2.11 6.43
C ILE A 55 -5.46 -3.07 6.36
N HIS A 56 -5.30 -4.32 6.83
CA HIS A 56 -6.39 -5.29 6.83
C HIS A 56 -7.61 -4.82 7.63
N TRP A 57 -7.40 -4.35 8.86
CA TRP A 57 -8.48 -3.86 9.70
C TRP A 57 -9.12 -2.58 9.15
N HIS A 58 -8.34 -1.69 8.56
CA HIS A 58 -8.86 -0.52 7.88
C HIS A 58 -9.78 -0.92 6.72
N TRP A 59 -9.34 -1.83 5.86
CA TRP A 59 -10.14 -2.35 4.74
C TRP A 59 -11.43 -3.04 5.23
N VAL A 60 -11.35 -3.89 6.25
CA VAL A 60 -12.53 -4.54 6.87
C VAL A 60 -13.55 -3.50 7.35
N ASN A 61 -13.08 -2.42 7.96
CA ASN A 61 -13.94 -1.42 8.57
C ASN A 61 -14.53 -0.41 7.57
N THR A 62 -13.93 -0.25 6.40
CA THR A 62 -14.26 0.86 5.47
C THR A 62 -14.68 0.42 4.09
N VAL A 63 -14.04 -0.61 3.52
CA VAL A 63 -14.18 -0.98 2.10
C VAL A 63 -14.90 -2.31 1.92
N ARG A 64 -14.56 -3.35 2.70
CA ARG A 64 -14.99 -4.75 2.48
C ARG A 64 -16.48 -4.88 2.18
N ASP A 65 -17.30 -4.28 3.04
CA ASP A 65 -18.76 -4.43 3.01
C ASP A 65 -19.47 -3.23 2.36
N TYR A 66 -18.73 -2.28 1.79
CA TYR A 66 -19.27 -1.02 1.23
C TYR A 66 -20.30 -1.25 0.11
N CYS A 67 -20.12 -2.33 -0.66
CA CYS A 67 -20.93 -2.63 -1.84
C CYS A 67 -22.21 -3.42 -1.55
N LEU A 68 -22.46 -3.83 -0.30
CA LEU A 68 -23.68 -4.55 0.06
C LEU A 68 -24.92 -3.68 -0.22
N GLY A 69 -25.83 -4.18 -1.04
CA GLY A 69 -27.05 -3.46 -1.46
C GLY A 69 -26.82 -2.36 -2.49
N LYS A 70 -25.60 -2.25 -3.06
CA LYS A 70 -25.20 -1.25 -4.08
C LYS A 70 -24.40 -1.89 -5.21
N GLU A 71 -24.65 -3.16 -5.50
CA GLU A 71 -23.80 -4.00 -6.35
C GLU A 71 -23.66 -3.42 -7.77
N HIS A 72 -24.74 -2.90 -8.35
CA HIS A 72 -24.71 -2.30 -9.69
C HIS A 72 -23.83 -1.03 -9.72
N LEU A 73 -24.02 -0.13 -8.74
CA LEU A 73 -23.21 1.09 -8.63
C LEU A 73 -21.72 0.72 -8.44
N CYS A 74 -21.43 -0.21 -7.54
CA CYS A 74 -20.06 -0.66 -7.31
C CYS A 74 -19.43 -1.29 -8.54
N LYS A 75 -20.19 -2.04 -9.34
CA LYS A 75 -19.71 -2.61 -10.60
C LYS A 75 -19.29 -1.50 -11.58
N ASP A 76 -20.11 -0.47 -11.73
CA ASP A 76 -19.81 0.66 -12.62
C ASP A 76 -18.61 1.47 -12.13
N VAL A 77 -18.53 1.74 -10.82
CA VAL A 77 -17.42 2.47 -10.19
C VAL A 77 -16.11 1.68 -10.30
N ARG A 78 -16.12 0.39 -9.96
CA ARG A 78 -14.91 -0.47 -10.07
C ARG A 78 -14.43 -0.59 -11.51
N ARG A 79 -15.35 -0.65 -12.49
CA ARG A 79 -14.97 -0.60 -13.92
C ARG A 79 -14.27 0.72 -14.25
N PHE A 80 -14.87 1.85 -13.87
CA PHE A 80 -14.29 3.17 -14.13
C PHE A 80 -12.90 3.34 -13.49
N ILE A 81 -12.74 2.95 -12.22
CA ILE A 81 -11.46 3.03 -11.51
C ILE A 81 -10.39 2.20 -12.22
N ARG A 82 -10.72 0.96 -12.61
CA ARG A 82 -9.79 0.07 -13.32
C ARG A 82 -9.38 0.62 -14.68
N GLU A 83 -10.34 1.07 -15.49
CA GLU A 83 -10.07 1.64 -16.81
C GLU A 83 -9.22 2.92 -16.71
N ASN A 84 -9.51 3.78 -15.73
CA ASN A 84 -8.71 4.96 -15.45
C ASN A 84 -7.30 4.58 -14.97
N PHE A 85 -7.18 3.64 -14.04
CA PHE A 85 -5.90 3.14 -13.55
C PHE A 85 -5.01 2.64 -14.71
N ASP A 86 -5.55 1.76 -15.54
CA ASP A 86 -4.84 1.20 -16.69
C ASP A 86 -4.39 2.31 -17.66
N TRP A 87 -5.25 3.28 -17.93
CA TRP A 87 -4.95 4.41 -18.80
C TRP A 87 -3.87 5.33 -18.23
N VAL A 88 -4.01 5.77 -16.97
CA VAL A 88 -3.05 6.67 -16.32
C VAL A 88 -1.70 5.97 -16.20
N ARG A 89 -1.69 4.71 -15.79
CA ARG A 89 -0.47 3.92 -15.62
C ARG A 89 0.25 3.68 -16.95
N ALA A 90 -0.47 3.34 -18.01
CA ALA A 90 0.13 3.21 -19.34
C ALA A 90 0.73 4.54 -19.84
N ARG A 91 0.06 5.65 -19.54
CA ARG A 91 0.54 7.00 -19.89
C ARG A 91 1.77 7.39 -19.07
N ALA A 92 1.78 7.12 -17.77
CA ALA A 92 2.92 7.38 -16.90
C ALA A 92 4.18 6.66 -17.38
N LYS A 93 4.10 5.34 -17.57
CA LYS A 93 5.21 4.53 -18.13
C LYS A 93 5.74 5.05 -19.46
N LYS A 94 4.85 5.50 -20.35
CA LYS A 94 5.25 6.02 -21.66
C LYS A 94 6.01 7.35 -21.59
N HIS A 95 5.67 8.19 -20.61
CA HIS A 95 6.13 9.57 -20.55
C HIS A 95 7.14 9.85 -19.42
N MET A 96 7.35 8.92 -18.49
CA MET A 96 8.20 9.11 -17.29
C MET A 96 9.61 9.65 -17.60
N HIS A 97 10.24 9.22 -18.69
CA HIS A 97 11.61 9.65 -19.02
C HIS A 97 11.70 11.03 -19.67
N ARG A 98 10.56 11.64 -20.04
CA ARG A 98 10.50 12.88 -20.81
C ARG A 98 9.71 13.99 -20.11
N ASP A 99 8.87 13.64 -19.15
CA ASP A 99 7.98 14.57 -18.46
C ASP A 99 8.03 14.30 -16.95
N HIS A 100 8.46 15.30 -16.20
CA HIS A 100 8.60 15.22 -14.74
C HIS A 100 7.28 14.92 -14.03
N TYR A 101 6.14 15.37 -14.57
CA TYR A 101 4.83 15.04 -14.00
C TYR A 101 4.56 13.54 -14.12
N TRP A 102 4.71 12.98 -15.32
CA TRP A 102 4.48 11.55 -15.54
C TRP A 102 5.51 10.67 -14.83
N HIS A 103 6.72 11.18 -14.58
CA HIS A 103 7.70 10.52 -13.73
C HIS A 103 7.20 10.34 -12.30
N GLN A 104 6.68 11.40 -11.67
CA GLN A 104 6.15 11.32 -10.31
C GLN A 104 4.91 10.42 -10.23
N VAL A 105 4.04 10.45 -11.24
CA VAL A 105 2.88 9.56 -11.30
C VAL A 105 3.30 8.09 -11.40
N GLU A 106 4.36 7.78 -12.16
CA GLU A 106 4.88 6.41 -12.20
C GLU A 106 5.50 5.99 -10.87
N LEU A 107 6.27 6.85 -10.21
CA LEU A 107 6.83 6.56 -8.88
C LEU A 107 5.73 6.26 -7.85
N PHE A 108 4.62 7.00 -7.87
CA PHE A 108 3.45 6.72 -7.03
C PHE A 108 2.92 5.29 -7.26
N PHE A 109 2.73 4.87 -8.51
CA PHE A 109 2.26 3.51 -8.82
C PHE A 109 3.28 2.43 -8.45
N ILE A 110 4.57 2.72 -8.57
CA ILE A 110 5.63 1.79 -8.14
C ILE A 110 5.60 1.61 -6.61
N GLN A 111 5.36 2.69 -5.85
CA GLN A 111 5.15 2.59 -4.40
C GLN A 111 3.89 1.79 -4.07
N LEU A 112 2.78 2.00 -4.80
CA LEU A 112 1.54 1.24 -4.61
C LEU A 112 1.72 -0.26 -4.87
N ASP A 113 2.44 -0.65 -5.93
CA ASP A 113 2.79 -2.05 -6.18
C ASP A 113 3.62 -2.62 -5.01
N GLY A 114 4.59 -1.84 -4.54
CA GLY A 114 5.40 -2.19 -3.38
C GLY A 114 4.52 -2.46 -2.16
N LEU A 115 3.55 -1.59 -1.89
CA LEU A 115 2.62 -1.71 -0.76
C LEU A 115 1.79 -2.98 -0.82
N GLU A 116 1.21 -3.31 -1.98
CA GLU A 116 0.45 -4.56 -2.14
C GLU A 116 1.34 -5.78 -1.90
N ILE A 117 2.52 -5.83 -2.52
CA ILE A 117 3.47 -6.94 -2.34
C ILE A 117 3.92 -7.04 -0.88
N GLY A 118 4.25 -5.91 -0.26
CA GLY A 118 4.61 -5.83 1.15
C GLY A 118 3.51 -6.36 2.05
N TRP A 119 2.27 -5.97 1.82
CA TRP A 119 1.10 -6.45 2.55
C TRP A 119 0.96 -7.97 2.44
N ARG A 120 1.03 -8.53 1.23
CA ARG A 120 0.97 -9.97 0.97
C ARG A 120 2.08 -10.72 1.71
N GLN A 121 3.29 -10.17 1.76
CA GLN A 121 4.39 -10.71 2.56
C GLN A 121 4.12 -10.64 4.07
N GLY A 122 3.49 -9.56 4.55
CA GLY A 122 3.03 -9.42 5.93
C GLY A 122 2.06 -10.52 6.34
N VAL A 123 1.04 -10.78 5.52
CA VAL A 123 0.07 -11.86 5.73
C VAL A 123 0.75 -13.23 5.69
N LYS A 124 1.59 -13.49 4.68
CA LYS A 124 2.30 -14.78 4.58
C LYS A 124 3.17 -15.06 5.81
N ARG A 125 3.84 -14.04 6.35
CA ARG A 125 4.64 -14.16 7.59
C ARG A 125 3.78 -14.45 8.82
N SER A 126 2.54 -13.96 8.87
CA SER A 126 1.62 -14.21 9.98
C SER A 126 0.91 -15.57 9.90
N ARG A 127 1.06 -16.30 8.78
CA ARG A 127 0.42 -17.59 8.50
C ARG A 127 -1.11 -17.53 8.52
N GLN A 128 -1.68 -16.37 8.21
CA GLN A 128 -3.11 -16.18 8.05
C GLN A 128 -3.50 -16.34 6.57
N GLU A 129 -4.70 -16.84 6.32
CA GLU A 129 -5.28 -16.98 4.98
C GLU A 129 -6.25 -15.81 4.74
N ILE A 130 -5.68 -14.60 4.61
CA ILE A 130 -6.43 -13.37 4.36
C ILE A 130 -6.02 -12.82 3.00
N ASP A 131 -6.98 -12.37 2.21
CA ASP A 131 -6.73 -11.77 0.91
C ASP A 131 -7.57 -10.51 0.72
N ILE A 132 -6.93 -9.47 0.19
CA ILE A 132 -7.59 -8.26 -0.30
C ILE A 132 -7.50 -8.30 -1.83
N PRO A 133 -8.62 -8.17 -2.56
CA PRO A 133 -8.59 -8.12 -4.02
C PRO A 133 -7.72 -6.95 -4.51
N HIS A 134 -6.96 -7.15 -5.59
CA HIS A 134 -6.13 -6.09 -6.18
C HIS A 134 -6.92 -4.80 -6.45
N GLU A 135 -8.17 -4.93 -6.89
CA GLU A 135 -9.06 -3.79 -7.17
C GLU A 135 -9.35 -2.92 -5.94
N ASP A 136 -9.25 -3.48 -4.72
CA ASP A 136 -9.49 -2.74 -3.48
C ASP A 136 -8.19 -2.06 -2.96
N PHE A 137 -7.05 -2.24 -3.65
CA PHE A 137 -5.83 -1.44 -3.46
C PHE A 137 -5.76 -0.23 -4.40
N LEU A 138 -6.64 -0.14 -5.42
CA LEU A 138 -6.70 0.94 -6.40
C LEU A 138 -7.52 2.12 -5.89
#